data_AF-A0A1Q7SH44-F1
#
_entry.id   AF-A0A1Q7SH44-F1
#
_cell.length_a   1.000
_cell.length_b   1.000
_cell.length_c   1.000
_cell.angle_alpha   90.00
_cell.angle_beta   90.00
_cell.angle_gamma   90.00
#
_symmetry.space_group_name_H-M   'P 1'
#
loop_
_entity.id
_entity.type
_entity.pdbx_description
1 polymer ?
#
loop_
_entity_poly.entity_id
_entity_poly.type
_entity_poly.pdbx_seq_one_letter_code
_entity_poly.pdbx_strand_id
1 'polypeptide(L)'
;MTMTWRSVPAPLRTLARWVTIVQLVGYTTSLVFVWHTTRLVPPGVAARYRGVDPEATQAAMQFPKSFAEMLTIPHTHLLSMAVIFVLTGLGVALCERPSERWKRWLIAEPFLALLVSFS
;
A
#
# COMPACT_ATOMS: atom_id res chain seq x y z
N MET A 1 -15.88 4.72 -29.14
CA MET A 1 -16.28 5.45 -27.91
C MET A 1 -15.29 5.07 -26.81
N THR A 2 -14.58 6.04 -26.24
CA THR A 2 -13.72 5.78 -25.07
C THR A 2 -14.62 5.68 -23.84
N MET A 3 -14.58 4.54 -23.13
CA MET A 3 -15.34 4.37 -21.89
C MET A 3 -14.77 5.33 -20.83
N THR A 4 -15.59 6.24 -20.33
CA THR A 4 -15.23 7.21 -19.28
C THR A 4 -16.00 6.94 -18.01
N TRP A 5 -15.54 7.49 -16.88
CA TRP A 5 -16.25 7.42 -15.59
C TRP A 5 -17.74 7.76 -15.69
N ARG A 6 -18.12 8.74 -16.53
CA ARG A 6 -19.52 9.14 -16.74
C ARG A 6 -20.36 8.06 -17.42
N SER A 7 -19.75 7.25 -18.28
CA SER A 7 -20.42 6.14 -18.99
C SER A 7 -20.63 4.88 -18.13
N VAL A 8 -20.01 4.79 -16.95
CA VAL A 8 -20.14 3.62 -16.07
C VAL A 8 -21.50 3.63 -15.34
N PRO A 9 -22.21 2.48 -15.22
CA PRO A 9 -23.46 2.36 -14.49
C PRO A 9 -23.39 2.88 -13.05
N ALA A 10 -24.49 3.45 -12.55
CA ALA A 10 -24.56 4.04 -11.21
C ALA A 10 -24.12 3.08 -10.07
N PRO A 11 -24.51 1.79 -10.06
CA PRO A 11 -24.06 0.86 -9.01
C PRO A 11 -22.53 0.71 -8.96
N LEU A 12 -21.88 0.56 -10.12
CA LEU A 12 -20.44 0.40 -10.21
C LEU A 12 -19.68 1.67 -9.81
N ARG A 13 -20.21 2.85 -10.14
CA ARG A 13 -19.64 4.12 -9.67
C ARG A 13 -19.74 4.26 -8.15
N THR A 14 -20.87 3.88 -7.56
CA THR A 14 -21.06 3.88 -6.10
C THR A 14 -20.08 2.93 -5.43
N LEU A 15 -19.91 1.71 -5.96
CA LEU A 15 -18.93 0.75 -5.47
C LEU A 15 -17.51 1.33 -5.54
N ALA A 16 -17.09 1.83 -6.71
CA ALA A 16 -15.75 2.38 -6.90
C ALA A 16 -15.47 3.59 -5.99
N ARG A 17 -16.48 4.45 -5.72
CA ARG A 17 -16.36 5.54 -4.73
C ARG A 17 -16.09 5.00 -3.34
N TRP A 18 -16.88 4.04 -2.86
CA TRP A 18 -16.69 3.46 -1.53
C TRP A 18 -15.37 2.71 -1.40
N VAL A 19 -14.99 1.91 -2.40
CA VAL A 19 -13.69 1.24 -2.45
C VAL A 19 -12.56 2.26 -2.33
N THR A 20 -12.61 3.36 -3.09
CA THR A 20 -11.58 4.42 -3.04
C THR A 20 -11.51 5.09 -1.66
N ILE A 21 -12.65 5.37 -1.03
CA ILE A 21 -12.70 5.97 0.31
C ILE A 21 -12.08 5.02 1.34
N VAL A 22 -12.49 3.75 1.35
CA VAL A 22 -11.95 2.74 2.27
C VAL A 22 -10.45 2.54 2.02
N GLN A 23 -10.02 2.55 0.76
CA GLN A 23 -8.62 2.43 0.39
C GLN A 23 -7.79 3.58 0.94
N LEU A 24 -8.28 4.81 0.81
CA LEU A 24 -7.63 6.01 1.36
C LEU A 24 -7.47 5.91 2.88
N VAL A 25 -8.55 5.55 3.59
CA VAL A 25 -8.54 5.40 5.05
C VAL A 25 -7.56 4.29 5.47
N GLY A 26 -7.63 3.13 4.84
CA GLY A 26 -6.77 1.98 5.16
C GLY A 26 -5.30 2.24 4.89
N TYR A 27 -4.97 2.89 3.76
CA TYR A 27 -3.59 3.25 3.43
C TYR A 27 -3.03 4.28 4.40
N THR A 28 -3.80 5.33 4.73
CA THR A 28 -3.41 6.34 5.71
C THR A 28 -3.19 5.73 7.10
N THR A 29 -4.10 4.85 7.53
CA THR A 29 -3.98 4.13 8.81
C THR A 29 -2.70 3.29 8.85
N SER A 30 -2.38 2.61 7.74
CA SER A 30 -1.16 1.81 7.62
C SER A 30 0.11 2.67 7.72
N LEU A 31 0.13 3.85 7.10
CA LEU A 31 1.25 4.80 7.23
C LEU A 31 1.43 5.28 8.68
N VAL A 32 0.33 5.64 9.34
CA VAL A 32 0.34 6.02 10.76
C VAL A 32 0.85 4.88 11.64
N PHE A 33 0.45 3.64 11.36
CA PHE A 33 0.94 2.46 12.08
C PHE A 33 2.46 2.27 11.92
N VAL A 34 2.98 2.39 10.69
CA VAL A 34 4.43 2.28 10.44
C VAL A 34 5.17 3.41 11.15
N TRP A 35 4.67 4.64 11.09
CA TRP A 35 5.26 5.76 11.83
C TRP A 35 5.22 5.54 13.35
N HIS A 36 4.10 5.05 13.90
CA HIS A 36 3.96 4.81 15.32
C HIS A 36 4.93 3.71 15.81
N THR A 37 5.15 2.68 15.00
CA THR A 37 5.98 1.52 15.36
C THR A 37 7.48 1.69 15.07
N THR A 38 7.86 2.51 14.10
CA THR A 38 9.26 2.64 13.65
C THR A 38 9.79 4.07 13.66
N ARG A 39 8.92 5.06 13.90
CA ARG A 39 9.20 6.50 13.73
C ARG A 39 9.70 6.89 12.33
N LEU A 40 9.59 6.00 11.35
CA LEU A 40 10.13 6.15 9.99
C LEU A 40 11.64 6.42 9.97
N VAL A 41 12.39 5.95 10.98
CA VAL A 41 13.86 6.09 11.03
C VAL A 41 14.55 4.72 11.01
N PRO A 42 15.73 4.58 10.39
CA PRO A 42 16.42 3.30 10.27
C PRO A 42 16.64 2.57 11.62
N PRO A 43 17.02 3.23 12.73
CA PRO A 43 17.16 2.56 14.02
C PRO A 43 15.83 2.00 14.56
N GLY A 44 14.73 2.72 14.36
CA GLY A 44 13.40 2.27 14.80
C GLY A 44 12.90 1.08 13.99
N VAL A 45 13.18 1.05 12.69
CA VAL A 45 12.94 -0.13 11.85
C VAL A 45 13.80 -1.30 12.34
N ALA A 46 15.10 -1.10 12.58
CA ALA A 46 15.98 -2.16 13.06
C ALA A 46 15.51 -2.75 14.40
N ALA A 47 15.11 -1.90 15.35
CA ALA A 47 14.54 -2.32 16.63
C ALA A 47 13.26 -3.14 16.45
N ARG A 48 12.39 -2.75 15.51
CA ARG A 48 11.14 -3.48 15.23
C ARG A 48 11.37 -4.92 14.73
N TYR A 49 12.48 -5.16 14.03
CA TYR A 49 12.82 -6.49 13.50
C TYR A 49 13.72 -7.30 14.43
N ARG A 50 14.71 -6.66 15.08
CA ARG A 50 15.66 -7.33 15.97
C ARG A 50 15.15 -7.52 17.40
N GLY A 51 14.04 -6.86 17.74
CA GLY A 51 13.59 -6.75 19.12
C GLY A 51 14.40 -5.70 19.88
N VAL A 52 13.94 -5.40 21.10
CA VAL A 52 14.62 -4.48 22.00
C VAL A 52 14.64 -5.10 23.39
N ASP A 53 15.76 -4.95 24.08
CA ASP A 53 15.86 -5.36 25.47
C ASP A 53 14.89 -4.51 26.32
N PRO A 54 13.91 -5.12 26.99
CA PRO A 54 12.94 -4.40 27.78
C PRO A 54 13.56 -3.67 28.99
N GLU A 55 14.68 -4.15 29.53
CA GLU A 55 15.38 -3.48 30.63
C GLU A 55 16.10 -2.21 30.16
N ALA A 56 16.54 -2.18 28.90
CA ALA A 56 17.30 -1.06 28.33
C ALA A 56 16.42 0.11 27.85
N THR A 57 15.13 -0.11 27.57
CA THR A 57 14.30 0.90 26.87
C THR A 57 13.02 1.32 27.58
N GLN A 58 12.63 0.70 28.72
CA GLN A 58 11.34 0.93 29.39
C GLN A 58 10.11 0.83 28.45
N ALA A 59 10.32 0.28 27.26
CA ALA A 59 9.33 0.15 26.21
C ALA A 59 8.63 -1.21 26.32
N ALA A 60 7.49 -1.35 25.65
CA ALA A 60 6.83 -2.65 25.52
C ALA A 60 7.82 -3.70 24.98
N MET A 61 7.80 -4.92 25.54
CA MET A 61 8.67 -6.01 25.09
C MET A 61 8.52 -6.23 23.59
N GLN A 62 9.64 -6.19 22.85
CA GLN A 62 9.68 -6.52 21.43
C GLN A 62 10.65 -7.68 21.20
N PHE A 63 10.13 -8.76 20.66
CA PHE A 63 10.93 -9.93 20.32
C PHE A 63 11.46 -9.84 18.88
N PRO A 64 12.63 -10.44 18.60
CA PRO A 64 13.14 -10.57 17.24
C PRO A 64 12.14 -11.32 16.35
N LYS A 65 11.99 -10.84 15.12
CA LYS A 65 11.16 -11.48 14.11
C LYS A 65 11.83 -12.74 13.59
N SER A 66 11.07 -13.83 13.52
CA SER A 66 11.49 -15.05 12.86
C SER A 66 11.62 -14.83 11.34
N PHE A 67 12.41 -15.67 10.68
CA PHE A 67 12.53 -15.63 9.22
C PHE A 67 11.18 -15.83 8.51
N ALA A 68 10.33 -16.70 9.04
CA ALA A 68 8.98 -16.93 8.52
C ALA A 68 8.11 -15.66 8.60
N GLU A 69 8.16 -14.93 9.71
CA GLU A 69 7.48 -13.64 9.84
C GLU A 69 8.04 -12.61 8.85
N MET A 70 9.37 -12.54 8.73
CA MET A 70 10.04 -11.63 7.80
C MET A 70 9.71 -11.92 6.34
N LEU A 71 9.37 -13.16 5.98
CA LEU A 71 8.91 -13.54 4.64
C LEU A 71 7.41 -13.32 4.44
N THR A 72 6.61 -13.55 5.49
CA THR A 72 5.15 -13.40 5.43
C THR A 72 4.73 -11.93 5.29
N ILE A 73 5.45 -11.00 5.94
CA ILE A 73 5.20 -9.56 5.80
C ILE A 73 5.28 -9.11 4.33
N PRO A 74 6.42 -9.26 3.61
CA PRO A 74 6.51 -8.86 2.21
C PRO A 74 5.57 -9.68 1.31
N HIS A 75 5.35 -10.98 1.57
CA HIS A 75 4.39 -11.79 0.80
C HIS A 75 2.96 -11.19 0.83
N THR A 76 2.46 -10.88 2.03
CA THR A 76 1.12 -10.30 2.21
C THR A 76 1.05 -8.86 1.72
N HIS A 77 2.12 -8.08 1.88
CA HIS A 77 2.23 -6.73 1.30
C HIS A 77 2.23 -6.77 -0.23
N LEU A 78 2.96 -7.69 -0.86
CA LEU A 78 3.02 -7.84 -2.31
C LEU A 78 1.64 -8.14 -2.90
N LEU A 79 0.94 -9.12 -2.32
CA LEU A 79 -0.41 -9.50 -2.78
C LEU A 79 -1.42 -8.37 -2.58
N SER A 80 -1.43 -7.73 -1.40
CA SER A 80 -2.36 -6.64 -1.11
C SER A 80 -2.10 -5.40 -1.98
N MET A 81 -0.84 -4.97 -2.14
CA MET A 81 -0.48 -3.83 -3.00
C MET A 81 -0.84 -4.07 -4.46
N ALA A 82 -0.66 -5.30 -4.98
CA ALA A 82 -1.09 -5.64 -6.33
C ALA A 82 -2.61 -5.42 -6.52
N VAL A 83 -3.44 -5.84 -5.55
CA VAL A 83 -4.89 -5.60 -5.59
C VAL A 83 -5.20 -4.09 -5.55
N ILE A 84 -4.55 -3.33 -4.68
CA ILE A 84 -4.73 -1.88 -4.57
C ILE A 84 -4.39 -1.19 -5.90
N PHE A 85 -3.27 -1.55 -6.52
CA PHE A 85 -2.81 -0.97 -7.78
C PHE A 85 -3.70 -1.33 -8.96
N VAL A 86 -4.26 -2.53 -8.99
CA VAL A 86 -5.28 -2.88 -10.01
C VAL A 86 -6.53 -2.02 -9.84
N LEU A 87 -7.07 -1.91 -8.62
CA LEU A 87 -8.29 -1.14 -8.36
C LEU A 87 -8.11 0.36 -8.65
N THR A 88 -7.00 0.94 -8.20
CA THR A 88 -6.68 2.35 -8.46
C THR A 88 -6.32 2.60 -9.92
N GLY A 89 -5.61 1.67 -10.57
CA GLY A 89 -5.28 1.73 -11.99
C GLY A 89 -6.51 1.67 -12.89
N LEU A 90 -7.51 0.83 -12.56
CA LEU A 90 -8.81 0.83 -13.22
C LEU A 90 -9.52 2.18 -13.06
N GLY A 91 -9.46 2.78 -11.87
CA GLY A 91 -9.96 4.13 -11.62
C GLY A 91 -9.30 5.18 -12.53
N VAL A 92 -7.97 5.17 -12.60
CA VAL A 92 -7.18 6.07 -13.47
C VAL A 92 -7.50 5.86 -14.94
N ALA A 93 -7.69 4.62 -15.40
CA ALA A 93 -8.04 4.32 -16.79
C ALA A 93 -9.36 4.97 -17.22
N LEU A 94 -10.33 5.07 -16.31
CA LEU A 94 -11.65 5.67 -16.53
C LEU A 94 -11.66 7.20 -16.45
N CYS A 95 -10.57 7.81 -16.01
CA CYS A 95 -10.46 9.27 -15.95
C CYS A 95 -10.29 9.89 -17.34
N GLU A 96 -10.99 11.00 -17.57
CA GLU A 96 -10.92 11.79 -18.81
C GLU A 96 -9.59 12.56 -18.93
N ARG A 97 -8.95 12.86 -17.80
CA ARG A 97 -7.62 13.48 -17.69
C ARG A 97 -6.82 12.68 -16.66
N PRO A 98 -5.50 12.51 -16.80
CA PRO A 98 -4.58 13.09 -17.79
C PRO A 98 -4.60 12.36 -19.16
N SER A 99 -3.68 12.72 -20.07
CA SER A 99 -3.58 12.09 -21.40
C SER A 99 -3.25 10.60 -21.32
N GLU A 100 -3.55 9.85 -22.39
CA GLU A 100 -3.37 8.38 -22.44
C GLU A 100 -1.94 7.94 -22.10
N ARG A 101 -0.92 8.69 -22.52
CA ARG A 101 0.48 8.39 -22.20
C ARG A 101 0.74 8.44 -20.69
N TRP A 102 0.21 9.47 -20.02
CA TRP A 102 0.32 9.62 -18.57
C TRP A 102 -0.47 8.57 -17.82
N LYS A 103 -1.69 8.24 -18.28
CA LYS A 103 -2.48 7.15 -17.67
C LYS A 103 -1.73 5.82 -17.72
N ARG A 104 -1.15 5.47 -18.87
CA ARG A 104 -0.33 4.24 -19.00
C ARG A 104 0.86 4.23 -18.05
N TRP A 105 1.56 5.35 -17.92
CA TRP A 105 2.70 5.45 -17.01
C TRP A 105 2.27 5.32 -15.54
N LEU A 106 1.25 6.08 -15.11
CA LEU A 106 0.71 6.02 -13.74
C LEU A 106 0.15 4.65 -13.36
N ILE A 107 -0.37 3.90 -14.33
CA ILE A 107 -0.88 2.54 -14.10
C ILE A 107 0.29 1.55 -13.98
N ALA A 108 1.32 1.66 -14.81
CA ALA A 108 2.41 0.67 -14.88
C ALA A 108 3.51 0.89 -13.81
N GLU A 109 3.83 2.14 -13.50
CA GLU A 109 4.88 2.53 -12.56
C GLU A 109 4.79 1.82 -11.19
N PRO A 110 3.63 1.78 -10.49
CA PRO A 110 3.57 1.21 -9.15
C PRO A 110 3.83 -0.30 -9.14
N PHE A 111 3.51 -1.03 -10.22
CA PHE A 111 3.84 -2.46 -10.34
C PHE A 111 5.34 -2.67 -10.53
N LEU A 112 6.01 -1.81 -11.28
CA LEU A 112 7.46 -1.88 -11.44
C LEU A 112 8.16 -1.57 -10.11
N ALA A 113 7.73 -0.51 -9.42
CA ALA A 113 8.24 -0.16 -8.10
C ALA A 113 8.04 -1.30 -7.09
N LEU A 114 6.90 -2.00 -7.15
CA LEU A 114 6.62 -3.15 -6.32
C LEU A 114 7.60 -4.30 -6.55
N LEU A 115 7.89 -4.63 -7.81
CA LEU A 115 8.87 -5.66 -8.14
C LEU A 115 10.26 -5.28 -7.63
N VAL A 116 10.71 -4.05 -7.88
CA VAL A 116 12.04 -3.57 -7.45
C VAL A 116 12.18 -3.51 -5.93
N SER A 117 11.11 -3.20 -5.20
CA SER A 117 11.17 -3.05 -3.74
C SER A 117 11.19 -4.38 -2.99
N PHE A 118 10.68 -5.45 -3.59
CA PHE A 118 10.51 -6.76 -2.94
C PHE A 118 11.25 -7.91 -3.65
N SER A 119 11.99 -7.65 -4.74
CA SER A 119 12.95 -8.56 -5.38
C SER A 119 14.30 -8.53 -4.68
#